data_AF-A0A6G9CP11-F1
#
_entry.id   AF-A0A6G9CP11-F1
#
_cell.length_a   1.000
_cell.length_b   1.000
_cell.length_c   1.000
_cell.angle_alpha   90.00
_cell.angle_beta   90.00
_cell.angle_gamma   90.00
#
_symmetry.space_group_name_H-M   'P 1'
#
loop_
_entity.id
_entity.type
_entity.pdbx_description
1 polymer ?
#
loop_
_entity_poly.entity_id
_entity_poly.type
_entity_poly.pdbx_seq_one_letter_code
_entity_poly.pdbx_strand_id
1 'polypeptide(L)'
;MTTDSGFGITDEALGTLVRGHYILSDGERLDDDYYSLTCNLDGRAVGFIAHSLEPDAVRGMLPRLRHVFDQHEALHRLAVEAIVNEFSEEAPSRGEVIDALRDLVLESVEVFPDNHVVLGLTDSCGLHFMDGYWPAVRFNGDDGVVEVTVES
;
A
#
# COMPACT_ATOMS: atom_id res chain seq x y z
N MET A 1 16.27 12.24 -21.75
CA MET A 1 15.59 12.03 -20.47
C MET A 1 16.67 11.71 -19.46
N THR A 2 17.03 12.69 -18.65
CA THR A 2 18.06 12.55 -17.62
C THR A 2 17.32 12.60 -16.31
N THR A 3 17.11 11.44 -15.69
CA THR A 3 16.60 11.32 -14.32
C THR A 3 17.69 11.83 -13.40
N ASP A 4 17.55 13.04 -12.90
CA ASP A 4 18.46 13.62 -11.93
C ASP A 4 18.32 12.84 -10.61
N SER A 5 19.30 11.99 -10.36
CA SER A 5 19.38 11.08 -9.22
C SER A 5 19.73 11.86 -7.94
N GLY A 6 18.75 12.51 -7.34
CA GLY A 6 18.85 13.11 -6.01
C GLY A 6 18.46 12.12 -4.92
N PHE A 7 19.47 11.52 -4.26
CA PHE A 7 19.39 10.86 -2.94
C PHE A 7 18.23 9.89 -2.68
N GLY A 8 18.14 8.81 -3.46
CA GLY A 8 17.29 7.68 -3.09
C GLY A 8 17.75 7.03 -1.77
N ILE A 9 16.79 6.47 -1.03
CA ILE A 9 17.04 5.72 0.20
C ILE A 9 17.03 4.25 -0.15
N THR A 10 18.18 3.60 0.01
CA THR A 10 18.38 2.23 -0.48
C THR A 10 18.20 1.21 0.64
N ASP A 11 17.53 0.13 0.29
CA ASP A 11 17.28 -1.06 1.05
C ASP A 11 17.74 -2.28 0.26
N GLU A 12 18.43 -3.23 0.88
CA GLU A 12 18.95 -4.41 0.18
C GLU A 12 17.83 -5.36 -0.29
N ALA A 13 16.72 -5.43 0.44
CA ALA A 13 15.60 -6.31 0.13
C ALA A 13 14.59 -5.64 -0.81
N LEU A 14 14.26 -4.37 -0.53
CA LEU A 14 13.20 -3.66 -1.26
C LEU A 14 13.71 -2.92 -2.50
N GLY A 15 14.98 -2.51 -2.52
CA GLY A 15 15.54 -1.61 -3.54
C GLY A 15 15.59 -0.16 -3.07
N THR A 16 15.49 0.78 -4.01
CA THR A 16 15.70 2.21 -3.70
C THR A 16 14.38 2.97 -3.71
N LEU A 17 13.99 3.50 -2.55
CA LEU A 17 12.91 4.48 -2.48
C LEU A 17 13.41 5.81 -3.02
N VAL A 18 12.62 6.44 -3.87
CA VAL A 18 12.92 7.74 -4.47
C VAL A 18 11.75 8.69 -4.23
N ARG A 19 12.03 9.98 -4.22
CA ARG A 19 10.99 11.00 -4.22
C ARG A 19 10.64 11.33 -5.67
N GLY A 20 9.39 11.07 -6.04
CA GLY A 20 8.89 11.36 -7.37
C GLY A 20 8.74 12.86 -7.60
N HIS A 21 8.58 13.23 -8.87
CA HIS A 21 8.24 14.60 -9.25
C HIS A 21 7.48 14.59 -10.57
N TYR A 22 6.64 15.61 -10.75
CA TYR A 22 5.87 15.87 -11.96
C TYR A 22 6.17 17.27 -12.46
N ILE A 23 6.13 17.41 -13.78
CA ILE A 23 6.18 18.71 -14.44
C ILE A 23 4.77 19.00 -14.97
N LEU A 24 4.17 20.06 -14.45
CA LEU A 24 2.85 20.54 -14.88
C LEU A 24 2.92 21.14 -16.29
N SER A 25 1.75 21.33 -16.92
CA SER A 25 1.66 21.83 -18.30
C SER A 25 2.23 23.24 -18.49
N ASP A 26 2.36 24.03 -17.42
CA ASP A 26 2.98 25.36 -17.40
C ASP A 26 4.50 25.33 -17.10
N GLY A 27 5.06 24.13 -16.87
CA GLY A 27 6.47 23.93 -16.56
C GLY A 27 6.79 23.95 -15.05
N GLU A 28 5.80 24.15 -14.17
CA GLU A 28 6.01 24.06 -12.72
C GLU A 28 6.38 22.62 -12.31
N ARG A 29 7.36 22.49 -11.41
CA ARG A 29 7.74 21.21 -10.83
C ARG A 29 7.05 21.02 -9.48
N LEU A 30 6.33 19.92 -9.33
CA LEU A 30 5.81 19.44 -8.07
C LEU A 30 6.55 18.17 -7.69
N ASP A 31 7.18 18.17 -6.52
CA ASP A 31 7.77 16.97 -5.94
C ASP A 31 6.76 16.29 -5.03
N ASP A 32 6.76 14.97 -5.00
CA ASP A 32 5.97 14.21 -4.03
C ASP A 32 6.39 14.55 -2.59
N ASP A 33 5.44 14.43 -1.66
CA ASP A 33 5.66 14.62 -0.23
C ASP A 33 6.03 13.32 0.52
N TYR A 34 6.37 12.28 -0.25
CA TYR A 34 6.76 10.95 0.22
C TYR A 34 7.91 10.36 -0.61
N TYR A 35 8.47 9.26 -0.12
CA TYR A 35 9.38 8.41 -0.89
C TYR A 35 8.66 7.12 -1.28
N SER A 36 8.87 6.64 -2.50
CA SER A 36 8.24 5.43 -2.98
C SER A 36 9.16 4.57 -3.84
N LEU A 37 8.80 3.29 -3.96
CA LEU A 37 9.33 2.38 -4.95
C LEU A 37 8.23 1.41 -5.39
N THR A 38 8.46 0.69 -6.47
CA THR A 38 7.58 -0.40 -6.90
C THR A 38 8.25 -1.73 -6.65
N CYS A 39 7.64 -2.55 -5.79
CA CYS A 39 8.03 -3.94 -5.56
C CYS A 39 7.31 -4.86 -6.53
N ASN A 40 7.90 -6.01 -6.84
CA ASN A 40 7.17 -7.13 -7.41
C ASN A 40 6.81 -8.10 -6.28
N LEU A 41 5.51 -8.28 -6.01
CA LEU A 41 4.97 -9.27 -5.08
C LEU A 41 4.18 -10.29 -5.91
N ASP A 42 4.63 -11.54 -5.93
CA ASP A 42 3.99 -12.65 -6.65
C ASP A 42 3.61 -12.37 -8.11
N GLY A 43 4.48 -11.66 -8.83
CA GLY A 43 4.28 -11.30 -10.23
C GLY A 43 3.49 -10.02 -10.44
N ARG A 44 3.08 -9.32 -9.37
CA ARG A 44 2.34 -8.06 -9.41
C ARG A 44 3.22 -6.88 -8.98
N ALA A 45 3.12 -5.78 -9.71
CA ALA A 45 3.72 -4.51 -9.31
C ALA A 45 2.88 -3.87 -8.18
N VAL A 46 3.49 -3.65 -7.02
CA VAL A 46 2.86 -3.05 -5.84
C VAL A 46 3.67 -1.82 -5.43
N GLY A 47 2.99 -0.69 -5.22
CA GLY A 47 3.63 0.53 -4.75
C GLY A 47 3.93 0.44 -3.26
N PHE A 48 5.18 0.70 -2.87
CA PHE A 48 5.60 0.84 -1.47
C PHE A 48 5.92 2.31 -1.22
N ILE A 49 5.21 2.92 -0.29
CA ILE A 49 5.25 4.36 0.00
C ILE A 49 5.61 4.57 1.46
N ALA A 50 6.53 5.49 1.70
CA ALA A 50 6.99 5.90 3.02
C ALA A 50 6.64 7.38 3.22
N HIS A 51 5.67 7.65 4.10
CA HIS A 51 5.08 8.97 4.31
C HIS A 51 5.97 9.85 5.20
N SER A 52 7.00 10.42 4.59
CA SER A 52 7.82 11.48 5.19
C SER A 52 8.70 12.16 4.14
N LEU A 53 9.01 13.43 4.39
CA LEU A 53 10.05 14.16 3.67
C LEU A 53 11.44 14.00 4.30
N GLU A 54 11.52 13.54 5.54
CA GLU A 54 12.76 13.45 6.32
C GLU A 54 13.49 12.12 6.06
N PRO A 55 14.69 12.12 5.47
CA PRO A 55 15.37 10.87 5.11
C PRO A 55 15.61 9.91 6.28
N ASP A 56 15.87 10.44 7.48
CA ASP A 56 16.06 9.61 8.67
C ASP A 56 14.76 8.97 9.15
N ALA A 57 13.63 9.65 9.01
CA ALA A 57 12.33 9.05 9.30
C ALA A 57 12.01 7.93 8.30
N VAL A 58 12.30 8.14 7.01
CA VAL A 58 12.14 7.09 5.99
C VAL A 58 13.05 5.89 6.24
N ARG A 59 14.32 6.11 6.63
CA ARG A 59 15.20 5.03 7.08
C ARG A 59 14.63 4.27 8.28
N GLY A 60 14.00 4.98 9.21
CA GLY A 60 13.28 4.39 10.35
C GLY A 60 12.09 3.51 9.96
N MET A 61 11.46 3.78 8.82
CA MET A 61 10.32 3.01 8.30
C MET A 61 10.73 1.75 7.50
N LEU A 62 11.99 1.64 7.06
CA LEU A 62 12.47 0.50 6.27
C LEU A 62 12.20 -0.87 6.94
N PRO A 63 12.43 -1.07 8.25
CA PRO A 63 12.10 -2.35 8.90
C PRO A 63 10.62 -2.71 8.78
N ARG A 64 9.71 -1.72 8.85
CA ARG A 64 8.27 -1.94 8.73
C ARG A 64 7.89 -2.27 7.29
N LEU A 65 8.45 -1.57 6.30
CA LEU A 65 8.26 -1.89 4.88
C LEU A 65 8.76 -3.31 4.55
N ARG A 66 9.93 -3.71 5.06
CA ARG A 66 10.46 -5.08 4.89
C ARG A 66 9.55 -6.13 5.50
N HIS A 67 9.06 -5.88 6.72
CA HIS A 67 8.11 -6.78 7.37
C HIS A 67 6.85 -6.98 6.52
N VAL A 68 6.28 -5.90 5.97
CA VAL A 68 5.11 -6.01 5.08
C VAL A 68 5.45 -6.77 3.81
N PHE A 69 6.63 -6.53 3.21
CA PHE A 69 7.09 -7.29 2.05
C PHE A 69 7.20 -8.79 2.35
N ASP A 70 7.81 -9.15 3.47
CA ASP A 70 8.02 -10.55 3.88
C ASP A 70 6.71 -11.24 4.32
N GLN A 71 5.72 -10.48 4.83
CA GLN A 71 4.46 -11.00 5.37
C GLN A 71 3.24 -10.65 4.50
N HIS A 72 3.44 -10.23 3.25
CA HIS A 72 2.38 -9.65 2.43
C HIS A 72 1.18 -10.58 2.24
N GLU A 73 1.37 -11.89 2.05
CA GLU A 73 0.26 -12.86 1.92
C GLU A 73 -0.64 -12.89 3.17
N ALA A 74 -0.02 -12.89 4.36
CA ALA A 74 -0.75 -12.94 5.62
C ALA A 74 -1.50 -11.63 5.90
N LEU A 75 -0.85 -10.49 5.64
CA LEU A 75 -1.46 -9.17 5.82
C LEU A 75 -2.55 -8.89 4.79
N HIS A 76 -2.36 -9.29 3.53
CA HIS A 76 -3.37 -9.21 2.48
C HIS A 76 -4.60 -10.03 2.87
N ARG A 77 -4.41 -11.24 3.38
CA ARG A 77 -5.52 -12.05 3.87
C ARG A 77 -6.28 -11.37 5.01
N LEU A 78 -5.58 -10.83 6.01
CA LEU A 78 -6.21 -10.11 7.12
C LEU A 78 -6.97 -8.87 6.62
N ALA A 79 -6.42 -8.15 5.64
CA ALA A 79 -7.08 -7.01 5.03
C ALA A 79 -8.38 -7.41 4.33
N VAL A 80 -8.34 -8.46 3.51
CA VAL A 80 -9.55 -8.96 2.81
C VAL A 80 -10.60 -9.46 3.81
N GLU A 81 -10.19 -10.22 4.82
CA GLU A 81 -11.11 -10.67 5.88
C GLU A 81 -11.74 -9.46 6.61
N ALA A 82 -10.97 -8.41 6.90
CA ALA A 82 -11.49 -7.18 7.51
C ALA A 82 -12.49 -6.45 6.59
N ILE A 83 -12.17 -6.29 5.31
CA ILE A 83 -13.04 -5.66 4.31
C ILE A 83 -14.37 -6.41 4.22
N VAL A 84 -14.32 -7.73 4.04
CA VAL A 84 -15.53 -8.54 3.90
C VAL A 84 -16.37 -8.46 5.18
N ASN A 85 -15.77 -8.52 6.36
CA ASN A 85 -16.51 -8.39 7.62
C ASN A 85 -17.13 -7.01 7.81
N GLU A 86 -16.45 -5.93 7.40
CA GLU A 86 -16.95 -4.56 7.53
C GLU A 86 -18.17 -4.31 6.63
N PHE A 87 -18.15 -4.82 5.40
CA PHE A 87 -19.18 -4.54 4.40
C PHE A 87 -20.26 -5.61 4.26
N SER A 88 -20.19 -6.71 5.02
CA SER A 88 -21.25 -7.73 5.05
C SER A 88 -22.34 -7.38 6.06
N GLU A 89 -23.61 -7.53 5.67
CA GLU A 89 -24.75 -7.36 6.59
C GLU A 89 -24.85 -8.49 7.63
N GLU A 90 -24.39 -9.69 7.26
CA GLU A 90 -24.34 -10.88 8.11
C GLU A 90 -22.90 -11.40 8.19
N ALA A 91 -22.65 -12.37 9.09
CA ALA A 91 -21.34 -13.00 9.17
C ALA A 91 -20.98 -13.67 7.82
N PRO A 92 -19.88 -13.27 7.18
CA PRO A 92 -19.57 -13.75 5.85
C PRO A 92 -19.27 -15.25 5.86
N SER A 93 -19.78 -15.92 4.84
CA SER A 93 -19.47 -17.31 4.58
C SER A 93 -18.01 -17.47 4.18
N ARG A 94 -17.50 -18.69 4.36
CA ARG A 94 -16.16 -19.04 3.88
C ARG A 94 -16.01 -18.86 2.36
N GLY A 95 -17.09 -19.05 1.60
CA GLY A 95 -17.08 -18.89 0.14
C GLY A 95 -16.84 -17.42 -0.24
N GLU A 96 -17.56 -16.50 0.39
CA GLU A 96 -17.42 -15.06 0.16
C GLU A 96 -15.99 -14.57 0.45
N VAL A 97 -15.39 -15.01 1.56
CA VAL A 97 -13.99 -14.67 1.88
C VAL A 97 -13.03 -15.22 0.82
N ILE A 98 -13.24 -16.45 0.33
CA ILE A 98 -12.38 -17.05 -0.70
C ILE A 98 -12.50 -16.30 -2.02
N ASP A 99 -13.71 -15.93 -2.43
CA ASP A 99 -13.93 -15.16 -3.65
C ASP A 99 -13.32 -13.77 -3.53
N ALA A 100 -13.52 -13.07 -2.40
CA ALA A 100 -12.89 -11.79 -2.15
C ALA A 100 -11.35 -11.86 -2.13
N LEU A 101 -10.75 -12.93 -1.60
CA LEU A 101 -9.28 -13.12 -1.61
C LEU A 101 -8.71 -13.25 -3.02
N ARG A 102 -9.49 -13.78 -3.96
CA ARG A 102 -9.10 -13.88 -5.37
C ARG A 102 -9.24 -12.53 -6.07
N ASP A 103 -10.27 -11.78 -5.74
CA ASP A 103 -10.70 -10.64 -6.53
C ASP A 103 -10.12 -9.31 -5.99
N LEU A 104 -9.96 -9.16 -4.69
CA LEU A 104 -9.34 -8.01 -4.04
C LEU A 104 -7.83 -8.19 -3.98
N VAL A 105 -7.10 -7.34 -4.69
CA VAL A 105 -5.68 -7.53 -4.95
C VAL A 105 -4.88 -6.34 -4.45
N LEU A 106 -3.78 -6.61 -3.74
CA LEU A 106 -2.93 -5.57 -3.18
C LEU A 106 -2.34 -4.70 -4.30
N GLU A 107 -2.47 -3.38 -4.14
CA GLU A 107 -1.99 -2.37 -5.11
C GLU A 107 -0.96 -1.44 -4.46
N SER A 108 -1.19 -1.03 -3.21
CA SER A 108 -0.27 -0.17 -2.46
C SER A 108 -0.05 -0.63 -1.02
N VAL A 109 1.14 -0.33 -0.52
CA VAL A 109 1.57 -0.42 0.87
C VAL A 109 2.06 0.97 1.27
N GLU A 110 1.43 1.56 2.28
CA GLU A 110 1.79 2.88 2.79
C GLU A 110 2.21 2.77 4.24
N VAL A 111 3.41 3.23 4.58
CA VAL A 111 3.93 3.22 5.96
C VAL A 111 4.08 4.64 6.47
N PHE A 112 3.62 4.85 7.69
CA PHE A 112 3.65 6.13 8.39
C PHE A 112 4.72 6.14 9.51
N PRO A 113 5.19 7.32 9.96
CA PRO A 113 6.25 7.41 10.98
C PRO A 113 5.94 6.74 12.33
N ASP A 114 4.67 6.48 12.62
CA ASP A 114 4.19 5.77 13.82
C ASP A 114 4.08 4.24 13.61
N ASN A 115 4.66 3.71 12.52
CA ASN A 115 4.58 2.32 12.08
C ASN A 115 3.19 1.80 11.71
N HIS A 116 2.19 2.69 11.61
CA HIS A 116 0.95 2.31 10.96
C HIS A 116 1.19 1.99 9.49
N VAL A 117 0.43 1.02 9.00
CA VAL A 117 0.46 0.58 7.60
C VAL A 117 -0.93 0.72 7.03
N VAL A 118 -1.06 1.22 5.81
CA VAL A 118 -2.29 1.12 5.03
C VAL A 118 -2.01 0.23 3.83
N LEU A 119 -2.85 -0.80 3.66
CA LEU A 119 -2.87 -1.62 2.47
C LEU A 119 -4.02 -1.14 1.59
N GLY A 120 -3.71 -0.64 0.39
CA GLY A 120 -4.70 -0.30 -0.64
C GLY A 120 -4.92 -1.50 -1.56
N LEU A 121 -6.17 -1.88 -1.77
CA LEU A 121 -6.53 -3.02 -2.62
C LEU A 121 -7.41 -2.55 -3.77
N THR A 122 -7.21 -3.13 -4.95
CA THR A 122 -8.07 -2.94 -6.11
C THR A 122 -9.06 -4.11 -6.21
N ASP A 123 -10.28 -3.85 -6.64
CA ASP A 123 -11.23 -4.88 -7.04
C ASP A 123 -11.01 -5.27 -8.50
N SER A 124 -10.36 -6.42 -8.72
CA SER A 124 -10.02 -6.89 -10.05
C SER A 124 -11.19 -7.49 -10.83
N CYS A 125 -12.31 -7.83 -10.17
CA CYS A 125 -13.51 -8.31 -10.85
C CYS A 125 -14.54 -7.20 -11.07
N GLY A 126 -14.43 -6.08 -10.34
CA GLY A 126 -15.28 -4.90 -10.47
C GLY A 126 -16.72 -5.13 -10.01
N LEU A 127 -16.92 -6.10 -9.11
CA LEU A 127 -18.24 -6.50 -8.60
C LEU A 127 -18.41 -6.21 -7.11
N HIS A 128 -17.32 -6.02 -6.37
CA HIS A 128 -17.31 -5.75 -4.94
C HIS A 128 -17.44 -4.26 -4.65
N PHE A 129 -16.77 -3.41 -5.43
CA PHE A 129 -16.77 -1.95 -5.25
C PHE A 129 -17.19 -1.23 -6.53
N MET A 130 -17.78 -0.04 -6.37
CA MET A 130 -18.09 0.83 -7.50
C MET A 130 -16.81 1.27 -8.21
N ASP A 131 -16.90 1.49 -9.51
CA ASP A 131 -15.77 2.03 -10.28
C ASP A 131 -15.30 3.37 -9.71
N GLY A 132 -13.98 3.53 -9.61
CA GLY A 132 -13.34 4.66 -8.95
C GLY A 132 -13.34 4.59 -7.42
N TYR A 133 -13.83 3.51 -6.80
CA TYR A 133 -13.71 3.30 -5.36
C TYR A 133 -12.80 2.11 -5.06
N TRP A 134 -11.89 2.25 -4.10
CA TRP A 134 -10.98 1.17 -3.70
C TRP A 134 -10.91 1.04 -2.18
N PRO A 135 -11.04 -0.19 -1.65
CA PRO A 135 -10.93 -0.40 -0.21
C PRO A 135 -9.49 -0.30 0.26
N ALA A 136 -9.32 0.18 1.49
CA ALA A 136 -8.03 0.20 2.18
C ALA A 136 -8.19 -0.29 3.63
N VAL A 137 -7.13 -0.91 4.15
CA VAL A 137 -7.10 -1.39 5.54
C VAL A 137 -5.90 -0.83 6.26
N ARG A 138 -6.16 -0.17 7.39
CA ARG A 138 -5.13 0.36 8.29
C ARG A 138 -4.79 -0.67 9.37
N PHE A 139 -3.51 -0.95 9.49
CA PHE A 139 -2.90 -1.75 10.55
C PHE A 139 -2.12 -0.85 11.51
N ASN A 140 -2.06 -1.24 12.78
CA ASN A 140 -1.13 -0.66 13.75
C ASN A 140 0.28 -1.26 13.60
N GLY A 141 1.21 -0.88 14.49
CA GLY A 141 2.58 -1.39 14.49
C GLY A 141 2.74 -2.89 14.80
N ASP A 142 1.69 -3.54 15.31
CA ASP A 142 1.66 -4.95 15.71
C ASP A 142 0.78 -5.81 14.77
N ASP A 143 0.48 -5.32 13.56
CA ASP A 143 -0.39 -5.97 12.56
C ASP A 143 -1.85 -6.16 12.98
N GLY A 144 -2.30 -5.46 14.02
CA GLY A 144 -3.72 -5.38 14.36
C GLY A 144 -4.46 -4.46 13.40
N VAL A 145 -5.56 -4.93 12.83
CA VAL A 145 -6.48 -4.11 12.03
C VAL A 145 -7.10 -3.03 12.94
N VAL A 146 -7.01 -1.78 12.50
CA VAL A 146 -7.51 -0.61 13.23
C VAL A 146 -8.73 -0.03 12.52
N GLU A 147 -8.72 0.00 11.19
CA GLU A 147 -9.73 0.67 10.40
C GLU A 147 -9.81 0.08 9.00
N VAL A 148 -11.01 0.08 8.43
CA VAL A 148 -11.28 -0.22 7.03
C VAL A 148 -11.90 1.04 6.42
N THR A 149 -11.35 1.50 5.30
CA THR A 149 -11.86 2.67 4.56
C THR A 149 -12.14 2.31 3.11
N VAL A 150 -12.90 3.18 2.43
CA VAL A 150 -13.07 3.15 0.97
C VAL A 150 -12.74 4.54 0.48
N GLU A 151 -11.74 4.63 -0.39
CA GLU A 151 -11.29 5.87 -1.01
C GLU A 151 -11.91 6.05 -2.40
N SER A 152 -11.90 7.28 -2.93
CA SER A 152 -12.46 7.64 -4.24
C SER A 152 -11.65 8.71 -4.98
#